data_AF-A0A1Q7QW85-F1
#
_entry.id   AF-A0A1Q7QW85-F1
#
_cell.length_a   1.000
_cell.length_b   1.000
_cell.length_c   1.000
_cell.angle_alpha   90.00
_cell.angle_beta   90.00
_cell.angle_gamma   90.00
#
_symmetry.space_group_name_H-M   'P 1'
#
loop_
_entity.id
_entity.type
_entity.pdbx_description
1 polymer ?
#
loop_
_entity_poly.entity_id
_entity_poly.type
_entity_poly.pdbx_seq_one_letter_code
_entity_poly.pdbx_strand_id
1 'polypeptide(L)'
;MKTQVEIFEFIHDRGLVSALGGNELPSFISAVLGKPWKPSSKGFTGWMDWWSIKISGQSVAHVSQDIEGRKDILANRIFRRTKTFVSNKLWPIVDTIVKHHQDPAVKQQILSDIELKILEAIEREGSIRTDRLRKKLKLEAKENNSRFHRSLTNLESYGLIVGVEDPHPEKHLHANIWQTWDTRTHESRGRASLSYSEALAKLLVKTIDASILVREDQIPQWFKWNSDIRAAKDQLILDGAILKSGQYLVSSRVRDVNS
;
A
#
# COMPACT_ATOMS: atom_id res chain seq x y z
N MET A 1 -12.20 19.75 -10.97
CA MET A 1 -11.23 18.95 -10.20
C MET A 1 -11.54 19.14 -8.73
N LYS A 2 -11.37 18.10 -7.93
CA LYS A 2 -11.49 18.20 -6.47
C LYS A 2 -10.32 18.99 -5.89
N THR A 3 -10.54 19.68 -4.79
CA THR A 3 -9.50 20.35 -4.01
C THR A 3 -8.60 19.34 -3.32
N GLN A 4 -7.40 19.75 -2.88
CA GLN A 4 -6.50 18.88 -2.11
C GLN A 4 -7.16 18.36 -0.83
N VAL A 5 -7.92 19.21 -0.14
CA VAL A 5 -8.67 18.83 1.08
C VAL A 5 -9.66 17.71 0.79
N GLU A 6 -10.48 17.86 -0.25
CA GLU A 6 -11.45 16.83 -0.66
C GLU A 6 -10.77 15.50 -1.04
N ILE A 7 -9.57 15.56 -1.63
CA ILE A 7 -8.79 14.36 -1.98
C ILE A 7 -8.27 13.67 -0.71
N PHE A 8 -7.79 14.42 0.28
CA PHE A 8 -7.34 13.85 1.55
C PHE A 8 -8.50 13.22 2.32
N GLU A 9 -9.64 13.93 2.39
CA GLU A 9 -10.88 13.41 2.98
C GLU A 9 -11.32 12.11 2.30
N PHE A 10 -11.25 12.04 0.97
CA PHE A 10 -11.52 10.82 0.22
C PHE A 10 -10.62 9.65 0.64
N ILE A 11 -9.31 9.88 0.81
CA ILE A 11 -8.38 8.84 1.29
C ILE A 11 -8.71 8.42 2.72
N HIS A 12 -9.06 9.35 3.61
CA HIS A 12 -9.43 9.06 4.99
C HIS A 12 -10.80 8.37 5.14
N ASP A 13 -11.73 8.63 4.22
CA ASP A 13 -13.04 7.99 4.16
C ASP A 13 -12.89 6.54 3.69
N ARG A 14 -12.19 6.33 2.57
CA ARG A 14 -12.00 5.00 1.98
C ARG A 14 -10.99 4.14 2.74
N GLY A 15 -10.04 4.76 3.42
CA GLY A 15 -8.96 4.08 4.16
C GLY A 15 -7.85 3.54 3.25
N LEU A 16 -8.19 2.89 2.13
CA LEU A 16 -7.28 2.38 1.11
C LEU A 16 -7.66 2.95 -0.26
N VAL A 17 -6.71 3.63 -0.91
CA VAL A 17 -6.88 4.21 -2.25
C VAL A 17 -5.68 3.87 -3.10
N SER A 18 -5.89 3.28 -4.27
CA SER A 18 -4.80 3.00 -5.20
C SER A 18 -4.33 4.27 -5.89
N ALA A 19 -3.02 4.43 -6.09
CA ALA A 19 -2.49 5.59 -6.80
C ALA A 19 -2.97 5.62 -8.26
N LEU A 20 -3.14 4.44 -8.87
CA LEU A 20 -3.63 4.26 -10.24
C LEU A 20 -4.99 3.56 -10.26
N GLY A 21 -5.72 3.74 -11.36
CA GLY A 21 -6.94 2.98 -11.65
C GLY A 21 -6.67 1.58 -12.19
N GLY A 22 -7.74 0.81 -12.36
CA GLY A 22 -7.68 -0.52 -12.98
C GLY A 22 -7.47 -1.69 -12.01
N ASN A 23 -7.66 -1.45 -10.72
CA ASN A 23 -7.77 -2.50 -9.69
C ASN A 23 -9.09 -2.35 -8.90
N GLU A 24 -9.25 -3.15 -7.86
CA GLU A 24 -10.47 -3.30 -7.08
C GLU A 24 -10.74 -2.11 -6.15
N LEU A 25 -9.69 -1.38 -5.75
CA LEU A 25 -9.77 -0.23 -4.88
C LEU A 25 -10.17 1.04 -5.65
N PRO A 26 -10.76 2.04 -4.97
CA PRO A 26 -10.91 3.37 -5.51
C PRO A 26 -9.53 3.94 -5.88
N SER A 27 -9.48 4.74 -6.94
CA SER A 27 -8.22 5.34 -7.39
C SER A 27 -8.11 6.80 -6.99
N PHE A 28 -6.90 7.22 -6.67
CA PHE A 28 -6.52 8.61 -6.46
C PHE A 28 -6.89 9.46 -7.67
N ILE A 29 -6.72 8.93 -8.88
CA ILE A 29 -7.16 9.57 -10.12
C ILE A 29 -8.67 9.85 -10.10
N SER A 30 -9.50 8.90 -9.68
CA SER A 30 -10.95 9.13 -9.53
C SER A 30 -11.25 10.19 -8.47
N ALA A 31 -10.47 10.26 -7.40
CA ALA A 31 -10.58 11.30 -6.38
C ALA A 31 -10.28 12.69 -6.95
N VAL A 32 -9.17 12.85 -7.70
CA VAL A 32 -8.83 14.14 -8.37
C VAL A 32 -9.93 14.56 -9.34
N LEU A 33 -10.45 13.60 -10.11
CA LEU A 33 -11.49 13.85 -11.11
C LEU A 33 -12.87 14.13 -10.51
N GLY A 34 -13.14 13.64 -9.30
CA GLY A 34 -14.47 13.65 -8.68
C GLY A 34 -15.48 12.73 -9.39
N LYS A 35 -15.01 11.80 -10.23
CA LYS A 35 -15.84 10.83 -10.96
C LYS A 35 -15.09 9.51 -11.16
N PRO A 36 -15.79 8.38 -11.33
CA PRO A 36 -15.15 7.10 -11.63
C PRO A 36 -14.27 7.20 -12.87
N TRP A 37 -13.06 6.65 -12.77
CA TRP A 37 -12.13 6.54 -13.89
C TRP A 37 -11.51 5.16 -13.96
N LYS A 38 -11.57 4.56 -15.14
CA LYS A 38 -10.96 3.27 -15.43
C LYS A 38 -10.09 3.42 -16.67
N PRO A 39 -8.78 3.15 -16.58
CA PRO A 39 -7.94 3.14 -17.77
C PRO A 39 -8.32 1.96 -18.68
N SER A 40 -8.05 2.10 -19.97
CA SER A 40 -8.16 1.02 -20.96
C SER A 40 -7.15 -0.10 -20.70
N SER A 41 -6.04 0.21 -20.01
CA SER A 41 -4.96 -0.73 -19.68
C SER A 41 -4.36 -0.50 -18.28
N LYS A 42 -3.66 -1.51 -17.71
CA LYS A 42 -3.02 -1.41 -16.38
C LYS A 42 -1.64 -0.75 -16.46
N GLY A 43 -1.23 -0.03 -15.42
CA GLY A 43 0.15 0.48 -15.27
C GLY A 43 0.43 1.74 -16.09
N PHE A 44 1.66 1.87 -16.62
CA PHE A 44 2.13 3.07 -17.34
C PHE A 44 1.31 3.37 -18.61
N THR A 45 0.78 2.35 -19.29
CA THR A 45 -0.10 2.57 -20.44
C THR A 45 -1.46 3.12 -20.03
N GLY A 46 -1.96 2.76 -18.85
CA GLY A 46 -3.13 3.42 -18.25
C GLY A 46 -2.84 4.86 -17.81
N TRP A 47 -1.58 5.19 -17.49
CA TRP A 47 -1.12 6.57 -17.34
C TRP A 47 -1.12 7.33 -18.68
N MET A 48 -1.00 6.64 -19.82
CA MET A 48 -1.13 7.32 -21.12
C MET A 48 -2.59 7.70 -21.42
N ASP A 49 -3.55 6.87 -21.02
CA ASP A 49 -4.98 7.22 -21.10
C ASP A 49 -5.31 8.47 -20.26
N TRP A 50 -4.54 8.75 -19.22
CA TRP A 50 -4.68 9.96 -18.41
C TRP A 50 -4.32 11.24 -19.18
N TRP A 51 -3.32 11.23 -20.07
CA TRP A 51 -2.99 12.40 -20.91
C TRP A 51 -4.15 12.81 -21.82
N SER A 52 -5.05 11.89 -22.15
CA SER A 52 -6.26 12.20 -22.94
C SER A 52 -7.30 13.03 -22.18
N ILE A 53 -7.23 13.08 -20.84
CA ILE A 53 -8.21 13.74 -19.96
C ILE A 53 -7.93 15.26 -19.83
N LYS A 54 -6.91 15.78 -20.52
CA LYS A 54 -6.52 17.21 -20.51
C LYS A 54 -6.26 17.79 -19.10
N ILE A 55 -5.84 16.96 -18.14
CA ILE A 55 -5.36 17.43 -16.84
C ILE A 55 -3.83 17.44 -16.86
N SER A 56 -3.25 18.54 -16.38
CA SER A 56 -1.79 18.65 -16.26
C SER A 56 -1.26 17.54 -15.35
N GLY A 57 -0.40 16.68 -15.89
CA GLY A 57 0.31 15.67 -15.12
C GLY A 57 1.16 16.28 -14.00
N GLN A 58 1.65 17.52 -14.18
CA GLN A 58 2.43 18.23 -13.14
C GLN A 58 1.57 18.56 -11.92
N SER A 59 0.34 19.03 -12.12
CA SER A 59 -0.58 19.34 -11.00
C SER A 59 -0.91 18.10 -10.18
N VAL A 60 -1.09 16.95 -10.83
CA VAL A 60 -1.36 15.69 -10.13
C VAL A 60 -0.11 15.11 -9.46
N ALA A 61 1.06 15.27 -10.08
CA ALA A 61 2.33 14.90 -9.46
C ALA A 61 2.57 15.69 -8.16
N HIS A 62 2.33 17.01 -8.17
CA HIS A 62 2.43 17.84 -6.96
C HIS A 62 1.47 17.37 -5.86
N VAL A 63 0.19 17.09 -6.20
CA VAL A 63 -0.76 16.58 -5.21
C VAL A 63 -0.33 15.20 -4.69
N SER A 64 0.19 14.31 -5.53
CA SER A 64 0.71 13.01 -5.09
C SER A 64 1.88 13.18 -4.12
N GLN A 65 2.83 14.05 -4.45
CA GLN A 65 3.99 14.36 -3.60
C GLN A 65 3.56 14.92 -2.25
N ASP A 66 2.59 15.84 -2.24
CA ASP A 66 2.01 16.39 -1.02
C ASP A 66 1.39 15.28 -0.16
N ILE A 67 0.63 14.36 -0.75
CA ILE A 67 0.01 13.20 -0.04
C ILE A 67 1.08 12.32 0.60
N GLU A 68 2.15 12.01 -0.14
CA GLU A 68 3.22 11.12 0.31
C GLU A 68 3.99 11.68 1.51
N GLY A 69 4.16 13.01 1.55
CA GLY A 69 4.78 13.71 2.65
C GLY A 69 3.91 13.84 3.90
N ARG A 70 2.60 13.54 3.85
CA ARG A 70 1.70 13.76 4.98
C ARG A 70 1.92 12.79 6.13
N LYS A 71 1.86 13.28 7.37
CA LYS A 71 2.02 12.45 8.57
C LYS A 71 0.83 11.54 8.89
N ASP A 72 -0.29 11.62 8.16
CA ASP A 72 -1.52 10.86 8.40
C ASP A 72 -1.90 9.92 7.26
N ILE A 73 -1.08 9.86 6.20
CA ILE A 73 -1.23 8.96 5.05
C ILE A 73 0.12 8.31 4.77
N LEU A 74 0.11 7.01 4.45
CA LEU A 74 1.28 6.30 3.93
C LEU A 74 1.06 5.98 2.46
N ALA A 75 2.06 6.24 1.63
CA ALA A 75 2.15 5.61 0.32
C ALA A 75 3.00 4.34 0.44
N ASN A 76 2.41 3.19 0.17
CA ASN A 76 3.08 1.90 0.28
C ASN A 76 2.57 0.94 -0.82
N ARG A 77 3.21 -0.21 -1.00
CA ARG A 77 2.86 -1.27 -1.96
C ARG A 77 2.20 -2.50 -1.35
N ILE A 78 1.57 -2.39 -0.16
CA ILE A 78 0.88 -3.51 0.50
C ILE A 78 -0.20 -4.17 -0.38
N PHE A 79 -0.89 -3.40 -1.24
CA PHE A 79 -1.96 -3.90 -2.10
C PHE A 79 -1.48 -4.12 -3.54
N ARG A 80 -1.55 -5.37 -4.01
CA ARG A 80 -1.12 -5.85 -5.34
C ARG A 80 0.29 -5.42 -5.77
N ARG A 81 1.17 -5.07 -4.82
CA ARG A 81 2.49 -4.46 -5.08
C ARG A 81 2.41 -3.13 -5.84
N THR A 82 1.25 -2.48 -5.83
CA THR A 82 1.01 -1.18 -6.44
C THR A 82 0.97 -0.09 -5.39
N LYS A 83 1.44 1.12 -5.75
CA LYS A 83 1.41 2.26 -4.85
C LYS A 83 -0.03 2.53 -4.41
N THR A 84 -0.24 2.51 -3.11
CA THR A 84 -1.53 2.58 -2.42
C THR A 84 -1.40 3.53 -1.26
N PHE A 85 -2.31 4.49 -1.18
CA PHE A 85 -2.44 5.42 -0.08
C PHE A 85 -3.26 4.78 1.05
N VAL A 86 -2.67 4.73 2.24
CA VAL A 86 -3.22 4.10 3.44
C VAL A 86 -3.41 5.16 4.52
N SER A 87 -4.66 5.40 4.90
CA SER A 87 -4.98 6.32 5.99
C SER A 87 -4.50 5.79 7.34
N ASN A 88 -4.08 6.71 8.22
CA ASN A 88 -3.77 6.44 9.63
C ASN A 88 -4.87 5.71 10.42
N LYS A 89 -6.14 5.80 10.01
CA LYS A 89 -7.23 5.03 10.61
C LYS A 89 -7.01 3.51 10.52
N LEU A 90 -6.28 3.05 9.51
CA LEU A 90 -5.95 1.64 9.31
C LEU A 90 -4.60 1.23 9.91
N TRP A 91 -3.76 2.18 10.32
CA TRP A 91 -2.42 1.86 10.82
C TRP A 91 -2.43 0.90 12.00
N PRO A 92 -3.31 1.00 13.03
CA PRO A 92 -3.30 0.02 14.11
C PRO A 92 -3.54 -1.44 13.66
N ILE A 93 -4.29 -1.62 12.56
CA ILE A 93 -4.55 -2.94 11.97
C ILE A 93 -3.30 -3.40 11.21
N VAL A 94 -2.76 -2.54 10.34
CA VAL A 94 -1.60 -2.84 9.51
C VAL A 94 -0.34 -3.04 10.37
N ASP A 95 -0.17 -2.25 11.43
CA ASP A 95 0.93 -2.32 12.38
C ASP A 95 1.04 -3.69 13.04
N THR A 96 -0.10 -4.29 13.43
CA THR A 96 -0.14 -5.66 13.97
C THR A 96 0.37 -6.68 12.93
N ILE A 97 -0.02 -6.52 11.67
CA ILE A 97 0.42 -7.40 10.57
C ILE A 97 1.90 -7.20 10.28
N VAL A 98 2.37 -5.95 10.23
CA VAL A 98 3.77 -5.62 9.99
C VAL A 98 4.64 -6.19 11.11
N LYS A 99 4.25 -6.01 12.38
CA LYS A 99 4.97 -6.56 13.54
C LYS A 99 5.09 -8.07 13.52
N HIS A 100 4.05 -8.78 13.08
CA HIS A 100 4.15 -10.23 12.88
C HIS A 100 5.25 -10.59 11.88
N HIS A 101 5.37 -9.86 10.77
CA HIS A 101 6.44 -10.08 9.78
C HIS A 101 7.78 -9.48 10.19
N GLN A 102 7.83 -8.66 11.24
CA GLN A 102 9.06 -8.19 11.84
C GLN A 102 9.67 -9.19 12.83
N ASP A 103 8.90 -10.18 13.29
CA ASP A 103 9.40 -11.24 14.16
C ASP A 103 10.63 -11.93 13.53
N PRO A 104 11.74 -12.10 14.26
CA PRO A 104 12.97 -12.67 13.70
C PRO A 104 12.78 -14.05 13.06
N ALA A 105 11.97 -14.93 13.64
CA ALA A 105 11.73 -16.26 13.11
C ALA A 105 10.95 -16.19 11.79
N VAL A 106 10.00 -15.26 11.68
CA VAL A 106 9.24 -15.02 10.44
C VAL A 106 10.11 -14.34 9.38
N LYS A 107 10.87 -13.28 9.75
CA LYS A 107 11.77 -12.55 8.84
C LYS A 107 12.72 -13.50 8.10
N GLN A 108 13.36 -14.42 8.83
CA GLN A 108 14.33 -15.37 8.26
C GLN A 108 13.69 -16.38 7.29
N GLN A 109 12.40 -16.66 7.40
CA GLN A 109 11.70 -17.58 6.51
C GLN A 109 11.25 -16.92 5.20
N ILE A 110 10.95 -15.62 5.23
CA ILE A 110 10.30 -14.93 4.10
C ILE A 110 11.22 -13.98 3.31
N LEU A 111 12.36 -13.58 3.90
CA LEU A 111 13.29 -12.62 3.31
C LEU A 111 14.59 -13.31 2.86
N SER A 112 15.11 -12.87 1.72
CA SER A 112 16.44 -13.22 1.25
C SER A 112 17.53 -12.40 1.97
N ASP A 113 18.78 -12.87 1.90
CA ASP A 113 19.93 -12.18 2.52
C ASP A 113 20.07 -10.71 2.10
N ILE A 114 19.75 -10.39 0.84
CA ILE A 114 19.82 -9.01 0.34
C ILE A 114 18.70 -8.15 0.96
N GLU A 115 17.52 -8.71 1.17
CA GLU A 115 16.38 -8.02 1.78
C GLU A 115 16.64 -7.77 3.27
N LEU A 116 17.21 -8.76 3.97
CA LEU A 116 17.66 -8.60 5.36
C LEU A 116 18.71 -7.48 5.47
N LYS A 117 19.76 -7.51 4.63
CA LYS A 117 20.79 -6.46 4.62
C LYS A 117 20.24 -5.06 4.31
N ILE A 118 19.27 -4.96 3.40
CA ILE A 118 18.60 -3.70 3.09
C ILE A 118 17.83 -3.20 4.31
N LEU A 119 17.04 -4.07 4.94
CA LEU A 119 16.22 -3.73 6.10
C LEU A 119 17.09 -3.28 7.28
N GLU A 120 18.13 -4.04 7.62
CA GLU A 120 19.10 -3.70 8.67
C GLU A 120 19.79 -2.36 8.42
N ALA A 121 20.16 -2.09 7.15
CA ALA A 121 20.76 -0.81 6.79
C ALA A 121 19.80 0.36 6.98
N ILE A 122 18.51 0.20 6.65
CA ILE A 122 17.49 1.24 6.87
C ILE A 122 17.21 1.41 8.37
N GLU A 123 17.07 0.31 9.12
CA GLU A 123 16.88 0.31 10.58
C GLU A 123 17.99 1.08 11.29
N ARG A 124 19.27 0.82 10.95
CA ARG A 124 20.41 1.49 11.56
C ARG A 124 20.48 2.99 11.26
N GLU A 125 20.11 3.42 10.05
CA GLU A 125 20.17 4.84 9.67
C GLU A 125 18.92 5.62 10.10
N GLY A 126 17.82 4.93 10.39
CA GLY A 126 16.49 5.50 10.59
C GLY A 126 15.85 5.95 9.26
N SER A 127 16.57 6.73 8.45
CA SER A 127 16.17 7.12 7.10
C SER A 127 17.35 7.18 6.14
N ILE A 128 17.17 6.70 4.90
CA ILE A 128 18.25 6.71 3.90
C ILE A 128 17.72 6.80 2.47
N ARG A 129 18.33 7.65 1.65
CA ARG A 129 17.99 7.80 0.22
C ARG A 129 18.45 6.59 -0.60
N THR A 130 17.70 6.22 -1.64
CA THR A 130 17.94 5.02 -2.48
C THR A 130 19.40 4.86 -2.94
N ASP A 131 19.99 5.91 -3.50
CA ASP A 131 21.38 5.91 -4.01
C ASP A 131 22.41 5.73 -2.89
N ARG A 132 22.24 6.42 -1.75
CA ARG A 132 23.09 6.27 -0.57
C ARG A 132 23.00 4.86 0.00
N LEU A 133 21.81 4.28 0.02
CA LEU A 133 21.58 2.90 0.44
C LEU A 133 22.30 1.91 -0.49
N ARG A 134 22.19 2.08 -1.81
CA ARG A 134 22.93 1.26 -2.79
C ARG A 134 24.43 1.32 -2.60
N LYS A 135 24.98 2.53 -2.45
CA LYS A 135 26.41 2.75 -2.20
C LYS A 135 26.86 2.10 -0.89
N LYS A 136 26.08 2.25 0.18
CA LYS A 136 26.37 1.67 1.50
C LYS A 136 26.42 0.14 1.46
N LEU A 137 25.54 -0.48 0.68
CA LEU A 137 25.49 -1.93 0.50
C LEU A 137 26.45 -2.45 -0.59
N LYS A 138 27.20 -1.56 -1.25
CA LYS A 138 28.09 -1.88 -2.38
C LYS A 138 27.34 -2.59 -3.54
N LEU A 139 26.10 -2.16 -3.81
CA LEU A 139 25.20 -2.70 -4.85
C LEU A 139 25.08 -1.78 -6.08
N GLU A 140 26.16 -1.08 -6.42
CA GLU A 140 26.19 -0.08 -7.49
C GLU A 140 26.25 -0.71 -8.88
N ALA A 141 26.76 -1.94 -9.00
CA ALA A 141 26.86 -2.66 -10.27
C ALA A 141 25.49 -2.85 -10.95
N LYS A 142 25.46 -2.75 -12.29
CA LYS A 142 24.24 -2.79 -13.11
C LYS A 142 23.44 -4.09 -12.93
N GLU A 143 24.14 -5.22 -12.77
CA GLU A 143 23.56 -6.54 -12.50
C GLU A 143 22.75 -6.59 -11.20
N ASN A 144 23.13 -5.79 -10.20
CA ASN A 144 22.44 -5.73 -8.91
C ASN A 144 21.21 -4.82 -8.93
N ASN A 145 21.07 -3.96 -9.94
CA ASN A 145 20.01 -2.95 -9.98
C ASN A 145 18.61 -3.56 -9.91
N SER A 146 18.34 -4.54 -10.77
CA SER A 146 17.02 -5.21 -10.82
C SER A 146 16.72 -5.95 -9.52
N ARG A 147 17.73 -6.65 -8.97
CA ARG A 147 17.61 -7.39 -7.71
C ARG A 147 17.33 -6.44 -6.54
N PHE A 148 18.07 -5.34 -6.44
CA PHE A 148 17.90 -4.33 -5.40
C PHE A 148 16.50 -3.70 -5.40
N HIS A 149 16.02 -3.22 -6.55
CA HIS A 149 14.69 -2.62 -6.65
C HIS A 149 13.56 -3.63 -6.42
N ARG A 150 13.76 -4.89 -6.82
CA ARG A 150 12.84 -5.98 -6.50
C ARG A 150 12.77 -6.23 -4.99
N SER A 151 13.92 -6.25 -4.31
CA SER A 151 14.00 -6.40 -2.86
C SER A 151 13.31 -5.25 -2.12
N LEU A 152 13.54 -3.99 -2.53
CA LEU A 152 12.80 -2.84 -1.98
C LEU A 152 11.28 -3.01 -2.15
N THR A 153 10.83 -3.39 -3.35
CA THR A 153 9.40 -3.62 -3.63
C THR A 153 8.82 -4.75 -2.76
N ASN A 154 9.60 -5.81 -2.53
CA ASN A 154 9.14 -6.95 -1.73
C ASN A 154 9.02 -6.59 -0.26
N LEU A 155 10.03 -5.91 0.30
CA LEU A 155 10.01 -5.36 1.67
C LEU A 155 8.84 -4.38 1.86
N GLU A 156 8.64 -3.47 0.89
CA GLU A 156 7.52 -2.52 0.90
C GLU A 156 6.18 -3.26 0.83
N SER A 157 6.06 -4.36 0.06
CA SER A 157 4.82 -5.14 -0.03
C SER A 157 4.45 -5.89 1.26
N TYR A 158 5.42 -6.13 2.15
CA TYR A 158 5.16 -6.62 3.51
C TYR A 158 4.90 -5.48 4.51
N GLY A 159 4.96 -4.22 4.06
CA GLY A 159 4.86 -3.04 4.92
C GLY A 159 6.08 -2.81 5.81
N LEU A 160 7.19 -3.55 5.66
CA LEU A 160 8.37 -3.44 6.53
C LEU A 160 9.12 -2.12 6.35
N ILE A 161 9.07 -1.56 5.14
CA ILE A 161 9.65 -0.26 4.81
C ILE A 161 8.62 0.61 4.09
N VAL A 162 8.82 1.92 4.17
CA VAL A 162 8.03 2.93 3.45
C VAL A 162 8.99 3.84 2.70
N GLY A 163 8.70 4.08 1.42
CA GLY A 163 9.43 5.02 0.58
C GLY A 163 8.63 6.29 0.35
N VAL A 164 9.24 7.44 0.59
CA VAL A 164 8.68 8.75 0.24
C VAL A 164 9.58 9.38 -0.82
N GLU A 165 9.00 10.00 -1.85
CA GLU A 165 9.80 10.71 -2.85
C GLU A 165 10.63 11.82 -2.18
N ASP A 166 11.90 11.93 -2.56
CA ASP A 166 12.80 12.98 -2.06
C ASP A 166 12.25 14.36 -2.45
N PRO A 167 11.90 15.23 -1.50
CA PRO A 167 11.38 16.56 -1.80
C PRO A 167 12.42 17.48 -2.44
N HIS A 168 13.71 17.15 -2.33
CA HIS A 168 14.81 17.90 -2.91
C HIS A 168 15.65 17.00 -3.82
N PRO A 169 15.09 16.53 -4.94
CA PRO A 169 15.80 15.61 -5.81
C PRO A 169 17.08 16.28 -6.35
N GLU A 170 18.19 15.55 -6.34
CA GLU A 170 19.36 15.96 -7.12
C GLU A 170 18.98 15.99 -8.60
N LYS A 171 19.53 16.95 -9.37
CA LYS A 171 19.12 17.18 -10.77
C LYS A 171 19.04 15.86 -11.55
N HIS A 172 17.84 15.53 -12.03
CA HIS A 172 17.51 14.33 -12.82
C HIS A 172 17.57 12.97 -12.08
N LEU A 173 17.63 12.97 -10.75
CA LEU A 173 17.60 11.76 -9.92
C LEU A 173 16.39 11.76 -8.99
N HIS A 174 15.28 11.21 -9.46
CA HIS A 174 14.16 10.85 -8.58
C HIS A 174 14.59 9.68 -7.71
N ALA A 175 14.63 9.91 -6.40
CA ALA A 175 14.98 8.88 -5.42
C ALA A 175 13.94 8.89 -4.31
N ASN A 176 13.79 7.74 -3.66
CA ASN A 176 12.99 7.64 -2.46
C ASN A 176 13.90 7.76 -1.25
N ILE A 177 13.39 8.39 -0.20
CA ILE A 177 13.90 8.28 1.16
C ILE A 177 13.17 7.09 1.79
N TRP A 178 13.93 6.07 2.15
CA TRP A 178 13.43 4.84 2.77
C TRP A 178 13.52 4.93 4.28
N GLN A 179 12.46 4.49 4.94
CA GLN A 179 12.34 4.39 6.40
C GLN A 179 11.68 3.06 6.76
N THR A 180 11.88 2.58 7.98
CA THR A 180 11.06 1.48 8.51
C THR A 180 9.63 1.95 8.79
N TRP A 181 8.71 1.00 8.85
CA TRP A 181 7.33 1.26 9.28
C TRP A 181 7.25 2.01 10.61
N ASP A 182 7.99 1.55 11.62
CA ASP A 182 7.94 2.11 12.98
C ASP A 182 8.45 3.55 13.00
N THR A 183 9.55 3.83 12.29
CA THR A 183 10.08 5.19 12.13
C THR A 183 9.05 6.11 11.48
N ARG A 184 8.33 5.62 10.48
CA ARG A 184 7.39 6.43 9.69
C ARG A 184 6.05 6.66 10.38
N THR A 185 5.59 5.72 11.20
CA THR A 185 4.31 5.79 11.92
C THR A 185 4.46 6.32 13.34
N HIS A 186 5.68 6.59 13.79
CA HIS A 186 6.02 7.04 15.14
C HIS A 186 5.38 6.13 16.19
N GLU A 187 5.77 4.84 16.18
CA GLU A 187 5.29 3.79 17.08
C GLU A 187 3.86 4.05 17.58
N SER A 188 2.86 3.57 16.86
CA SER A 188 1.45 3.69 17.27
C SER A 188 1.18 2.94 18.59
N ARG A 189 1.69 3.47 19.71
CA ARG A 189 1.64 2.89 21.05
C ARG A 189 0.24 3.10 21.58
N GLY A 190 -0.40 2.00 21.99
CA GLY A 190 -1.47 2.06 22.98
C GLY A 190 -2.90 1.82 22.51
N ARG A 191 -3.13 0.91 21.56
CA ARG A 191 -4.48 0.31 21.40
C ARG A 191 -4.39 -1.20 21.52
N ALA A 192 -5.41 -1.80 22.13
CA ALA A 192 -5.51 -3.24 22.37
C ALA A 192 -5.00 -4.02 21.15
N SER A 193 -3.99 -4.87 21.37
CA SER A 193 -3.33 -5.60 20.30
C SER A 193 -4.33 -6.61 19.74
N LEU A 194 -4.81 -6.37 18.52
CA LEU A 194 -5.44 -7.42 17.74
C LEU A 194 -4.45 -8.59 17.67
N SER A 195 -4.94 -9.82 17.68
CA SER A 195 -4.13 -10.94 17.21
C SER A 195 -3.86 -10.78 15.72
N TYR A 196 -2.84 -11.47 15.21
CA TYR A 196 -2.49 -11.42 13.79
C TYR A 196 -3.67 -11.83 12.89
N SER A 197 -4.39 -12.90 13.24
CA SER A 197 -5.57 -13.36 12.51
C SER A 197 -6.72 -12.35 12.53
N GLU A 198 -7.01 -11.73 13.68
CA GLU A 198 -8.02 -10.67 13.79
C GLU A 198 -7.64 -9.43 12.96
N ALA A 199 -6.36 -9.07 12.95
CA ALA A 199 -5.87 -7.95 12.16
C ALA A 199 -6.02 -8.23 10.65
N LEU A 200 -5.66 -9.43 10.18
CA LEU A 200 -5.88 -9.86 8.81
C LEU A 200 -7.35 -9.83 8.42
N ALA A 201 -8.22 -10.41 9.27
CA ALA A 201 -9.65 -10.45 9.02
C ALA A 201 -10.24 -9.02 8.92
N LYS A 202 -9.86 -8.14 9.85
CA LYS A 202 -10.32 -6.75 9.87
C LYS A 202 -9.78 -5.96 8.68
N LEU A 203 -8.52 -6.16 8.29
CA LEU A 203 -7.95 -5.55 7.09
C LEU A 203 -8.69 -6.03 5.84
N LEU A 204 -8.99 -7.32 5.72
CA LEU A 204 -9.71 -7.87 4.57
C LEU A 204 -11.12 -7.27 4.46
N VAL A 205 -11.88 -7.22 5.55
CA VAL A 205 -13.21 -6.56 5.58
C VAL A 205 -13.08 -5.10 5.15
N LYS A 206 -12.10 -4.35 5.69
CA LYS A 206 -11.89 -2.95 5.31
C LYS A 206 -11.48 -2.77 3.85
N THR A 207 -10.74 -3.72 3.30
CA THR A 207 -10.36 -3.72 1.89
C THR A 207 -11.58 -4.00 1.00
N ILE A 208 -12.47 -4.91 1.41
CA ILE A 208 -13.74 -5.20 0.72
C ILE A 208 -14.68 -3.99 0.80
N ASP A 209 -14.85 -3.38 1.98
CA ASP A 209 -15.65 -2.17 2.18
C ASP A 209 -15.18 -1.01 1.27
N ALA A 210 -13.86 -0.87 1.12
CA ALA A 210 -13.28 0.16 0.28
C ALA A 210 -13.45 -0.15 -1.22
N SER A 211 -13.44 -1.43 -1.59
CA SER A 211 -13.41 -1.86 -2.99
C SER A 211 -14.70 -1.55 -3.74
N ILE A 212 -14.58 -1.22 -5.03
CA ILE A 212 -15.71 -0.95 -5.91
C ILE A 212 -16.44 -2.26 -6.25
N LEU A 213 -15.68 -3.32 -6.53
CA LEU A 213 -16.19 -4.65 -6.87
C LEU A 213 -15.16 -5.71 -6.46
N VAL A 214 -15.59 -6.70 -5.70
CA VAL A 214 -14.70 -7.75 -5.19
C VAL A 214 -15.01 -9.07 -5.85
N ARG A 215 -14.11 -9.53 -6.72
CA ARG A 215 -14.14 -10.91 -7.22
C ARG A 215 -13.33 -11.81 -6.31
N GLU A 216 -13.91 -12.94 -5.92
CA GLU A 216 -13.28 -13.88 -4.99
C GLU A 216 -11.93 -14.42 -5.48
N ASP A 217 -11.81 -14.68 -6.80
CA ASP A 217 -10.58 -15.21 -7.42
C ASP A 217 -9.40 -14.21 -7.38
N GLN A 218 -9.67 -12.93 -7.17
CA GLN A 218 -8.64 -11.89 -7.12
C GLN A 218 -8.07 -11.68 -5.71
N ILE A 219 -8.81 -12.05 -4.65
CA ILE A 219 -8.39 -11.86 -3.24
C ILE A 219 -6.98 -12.40 -2.95
N PRO A 220 -6.58 -13.60 -3.41
CA PRO A 220 -5.23 -14.12 -3.16
C PRO A 220 -4.09 -13.28 -3.75
N GLN A 221 -4.40 -12.33 -4.64
CA GLN A 221 -3.41 -11.45 -5.27
C GLN A 221 -3.30 -10.09 -4.56
N TRP A 222 -4.21 -9.80 -3.64
CA TRP A 222 -4.31 -8.48 -3.01
C TRP A 222 -3.15 -8.20 -2.09
N PHE A 223 -2.70 -9.17 -1.31
CA PHE A 223 -1.61 -8.99 -0.36
C PHE A 223 -0.51 -10.02 -0.58
N LYS A 224 0.69 -9.72 -0.08
CA LYS A 224 1.85 -10.61 -0.20
C LYS A 224 1.69 -11.88 0.65
N TRP A 225 1.06 -11.78 1.83
CA TRP A 225 0.70 -12.86 2.74
C TRP A 225 -0.58 -13.60 2.27
N ASN A 226 -0.49 -14.25 1.11
CA ASN A 226 -1.67 -14.76 0.40
C ASN A 226 -2.35 -15.99 1.04
N SER A 227 -1.59 -16.87 1.70
CA SER A 227 -2.12 -18.03 2.43
C SER A 227 -3.02 -17.58 3.57
N ASP A 228 -2.56 -16.59 4.32
CA ASP A 228 -3.21 -16.13 5.54
C ASP A 228 -4.48 -15.34 5.21
N ILE A 229 -4.47 -14.59 4.10
CA ILE A 229 -5.66 -13.94 3.55
C ILE A 229 -6.71 -14.97 3.10
N ARG A 230 -6.31 -16.09 2.52
CA ARG A 230 -7.28 -17.15 2.13
C ARG A 230 -7.96 -17.73 3.36
N ALA A 231 -7.17 -18.08 4.39
CA ALA A 231 -7.70 -18.58 5.65
C ALA A 231 -8.64 -17.56 6.32
N ALA A 232 -8.24 -16.28 6.38
CA ALA A 232 -9.08 -15.21 6.92
C ALA A 232 -10.38 -15.02 6.13
N LYS A 233 -10.32 -15.09 4.79
CA LYS A 233 -11.51 -15.01 3.92
C LYS A 233 -12.48 -16.15 4.21
N ASP A 234 -11.99 -17.39 4.28
CA ASP A 234 -12.85 -18.56 4.51
C ASP A 234 -13.53 -18.47 5.88
N GLN A 235 -12.80 -18.07 6.92
CA GLN A 235 -13.37 -17.84 8.25
C GLN A 235 -14.42 -16.72 8.25
N LEU A 236 -14.16 -15.59 7.60
CA LEU A 236 -15.11 -14.47 7.52
C LEU A 236 -16.40 -14.79 6.76
N ILE A 237 -16.35 -15.74 5.82
CA ILE A 237 -17.55 -16.27 5.15
C ILE A 237 -18.36 -17.13 6.12
N LEU A 238 -17.70 -18.00 6.88
CA LEU A 238 -18.36 -18.84 7.90
C LEU A 238 -19.02 -17.99 8.99
N ASP A 239 -18.34 -16.93 9.43
CA ASP A 239 -18.83 -16.02 10.48
C ASP A 239 -19.90 -15.04 9.96
N GLY A 240 -20.20 -15.04 8.65
CA GLY A 240 -21.18 -14.15 8.03
C GLY A 240 -20.76 -12.68 7.93
N ALA A 241 -19.50 -12.36 8.23
CA ALA A 241 -18.95 -11.00 8.10
C ALA A 241 -18.72 -10.61 6.63
N ILE A 242 -18.47 -11.60 5.77
CA ILE A 242 -18.45 -11.48 4.32
C ILE A 242 -19.52 -12.41 3.74
N LEU A 243 -20.29 -11.91 2.79
CA LEU A 243 -21.29 -12.68 2.08
C LEU A 243 -20.83 -12.95 0.65
N LYS A 244 -21.14 -14.15 0.16
CA LYS A 244 -20.86 -14.57 -1.22
C LYS A 244 -22.10 -14.44 -2.09
N SER A 245 -21.95 -13.76 -3.23
CA SER A 245 -22.96 -13.64 -4.27
C SER A 245 -22.37 -14.05 -5.61
N GLY A 246 -22.54 -15.33 -5.96
CA GLY A 246 -21.88 -15.92 -7.12
C GLY A 246 -20.36 -15.88 -7.00
N GLN A 247 -19.69 -15.18 -7.92
CA GLN A 247 -18.23 -14.99 -7.91
C GLN A 247 -17.77 -13.74 -7.13
N TYR A 248 -18.72 -13.00 -6.55
CA TYR A 248 -18.47 -11.73 -5.89
C TYR A 248 -18.64 -11.83 -4.38
N LEU A 249 -17.94 -10.94 -3.67
CA LEU A 249 -17.99 -10.82 -2.22
C LEU A 249 -18.40 -9.41 -1.82
N VAL A 250 -19.17 -9.31 -0.74
CA VAL A 250 -19.54 -8.05 -0.10
C VAL A 250 -19.42 -8.19 1.41
N SER A 251 -19.10 -7.11 2.11
CA SER A 251 -19.20 -7.13 3.57
C SER A 251 -20.66 -7.07 4.01
N SER A 252 -20.97 -7.69 5.15
CA SER A 252 -22.35 -7.71 5.68
C SER A 252 -22.90 -6.32 5.99
N ARG A 253 -22.03 -5.36 6.33
CA ARG A 253 -22.41 -3.96 6.63
C ARG A 253 -23.10 -3.23 5.48
N VAL A 254 -22.79 -3.59 4.23
CA VAL A 254 -23.38 -2.95 3.05
C VAL A 254 -24.85 -3.34 2.87
N ARG A 255 -25.30 -4.46 3.47
CA ARG A 255 -26.69 -4.93 3.39
C ARG A 255 -27.65 -4.12 4.26
N ASP A 256 -27.18 -3.60 5.40
CA ASP A 256 -28.01 -2.84 6.35
C ASP A 256 -28.45 -1.47 5.81
N VAL A 257 -27.88 -1.00 4.69
CA VAL A 257 -28.28 0.27 4.05
C VAL A 257 -29.51 0.11 3.15
N ASN A 258 -29.87 -1.14 2.81
CA ASN A 258 -31.00 -1.47 1.92
C ASN A 258 -32.08 -2.33 2.61
N SER A 259 -32.10 -2.38 3.94
CA SER A 259 -33.11 -3.10 4.73
C SER A 259 -34.07 -2.13 5.42
#